data_AF-A0A7S3WEM8-F1
#
_entry.id   AF-A0A7S3WEM8-F1
#
_cell.length_a   1.000
_cell.length_b   1.000
_cell.length_c   1.000
_cell.angle_alpha   90.00
_cell.angle_beta   90.00
_cell.angle_gamma   90.00
#
_symmetry.space_group_name_H-M   'P 1'
#
loop_
_entity.id
_entity.type
_entity.pdbx_description
1 polymer ?
#
loop_
_entity_poly.entity_id
_entity_poly.type
_entity_poly.pdbx_seq_one_letter_code
_entity_poly.pdbx_strand_id
1 'polypeptide(L)'
;ETANTRRMRADGSQLSVTSDGSSFVGAGLDDTTVEEFEDLVFELLDPGGTGVSATTMVRALQGCAVLPSKRIAELAGETMVSSSAAAADLATFRGCVERIVEAAAAAARQSAGHRPAGKAEVLLGVLGFVRRDAAEFGEFRLAARAQALGDAINQREEYSRRQAMDERHQAEVERAREAQLEQTIAFNRTWEANMCEFEQRALEVEEELRVKHSDEVSSPPAPPRGFKCSRELLALKRSVAVLAKMGKYEEAERAKKKADRLEAIELTRMDRRQGEEAAAREARLRHIQQQQVDGLRRRVDRGRTEHKEHWRQGAERLRQSHRNSMADLCARHTLERSRAEIAIKLEIGASRARSRRRSFADAAPRVDTGQPPRPKARSP
;
A
#
# COMPACT_ATOMS: atom_id res chain seq x y z
N GLU A 1 -23.08 -19.34 25.06
CA GLU A 1 -22.04 -18.36 24.64
C GLU A 1 -22.22 -18.00 23.18
N THR A 2 -23.36 -17.40 22.90
CA THR A 2 -23.80 -16.91 21.60
C THR A 2 -24.01 -15.41 21.75
N ALA A 3 -23.67 -14.66 20.71
CA ALA A 3 -23.83 -13.21 20.56
C ALA A 3 -22.74 -12.33 21.21
N ASN A 4 -21.64 -12.14 20.48
CA ASN A 4 -21.00 -10.82 20.46
C ASN A 4 -20.43 -10.45 19.08
N THR A 5 -21.21 -10.75 18.04
CA THR A 5 -21.08 -10.20 16.69
C THR A 5 -22.17 -9.15 16.49
N ARG A 6 -22.00 -7.96 17.04
CA ARG A 6 -22.79 -6.80 16.60
C ARG A 6 -22.16 -5.46 16.97
N ARG A 7 -22.11 -4.60 15.96
CA ARG A 7 -22.17 -3.13 16.03
C ARG A 7 -20.85 -2.37 16.27
N MET A 8 -19.94 -2.47 15.29
CA MET A 8 -19.25 -1.26 14.81
C MET A 8 -20.11 -0.70 13.68
N ARG A 9 -21.08 0.15 14.05
CA ARG A 9 -21.82 0.99 13.12
C ARG A 9 -20.82 1.97 12.53
N ALA A 10 -20.86 2.07 11.21
CA ALA A 10 -20.33 3.19 10.47
C ALA A 10 -20.97 4.48 10.99
N ASP A 11 -20.19 5.30 11.70
CA ASP A 11 -20.41 6.74 11.70
C ASP A 11 -19.81 7.28 10.40
N GLY A 12 -20.57 7.06 9.33
CA GLY A 12 -20.53 7.92 8.15
C GLY A 12 -21.07 9.27 8.56
N SER A 13 -20.23 10.08 9.22
CA SER A 13 -20.49 11.49 9.40
C SER A 13 -20.32 12.14 8.03
N GLN A 14 -21.46 12.30 7.36
CA GLN A 14 -21.62 13.12 6.18
C GLN A 14 -21.19 14.54 6.53
N LEU A 15 -19.93 14.88 6.27
CA LEU A 15 -19.54 16.24 6.01
C LEU A 15 -20.05 16.58 4.60
N SER A 16 -21.33 16.95 4.54
CA SER A 16 -21.89 17.72 3.45
C SER A 16 -21.22 19.09 3.46
N VAL A 17 -20.05 19.18 2.82
CA VAL A 17 -19.52 20.46 2.37
C VAL A 17 -20.36 20.84 1.14
N THR A 18 -21.44 21.55 1.39
CA THR A 18 -22.11 22.35 0.37
C THR A 18 -21.16 23.48 -0.01
N SER A 19 -20.30 23.20 -0.99
CA SER A 19 -19.56 24.21 -1.75
C SER A 19 -20.49 24.81 -2.81
N ASP A 20 -21.51 25.51 -2.34
CA ASP A 20 -22.23 26.49 -3.16
C ASP A 20 -21.50 27.81 -3.04
N GLY A 21 -21.00 28.33 -4.17
CA GLY A 21 -20.52 29.71 -4.27
C GLY A 21 -19.14 29.86 -4.89
N SER A 22 -19.03 29.65 -6.20
CA SER A 22 -18.37 30.58 -7.14
C SER A 22 -18.30 29.97 -8.54
N SER A 23 -19.46 29.63 -9.10
CA SER A 23 -19.62 29.37 -10.53
C SER A 23 -19.72 30.71 -11.26
N PHE A 24 -18.58 31.32 -11.56
CA PHE A 24 -18.53 32.49 -12.43
C PHE A 24 -17.31 32.38 -13.36
N VAL A 25 -17.59 31.99 -14.61
CA VAL A 25 -16.71 31.98 -15.79
C VAL A 25 -15.58 30.92 -15.79
N GLY A 26 -15.94 29.65 -15.98
CA GLY A 26 -14.98 28.57 -16.25
C GLY A 26 -15.50 27.43 -17.13
N ALA A 27 -16.73 27.53 -17.64
CA ALA A 27 -17.29 26.51 -18.53
C ALA A 27 -16.95 26.87 -19.98
N GLY A 28 -16.00 26.15 -20.58
CA GLY A 28 -15.80 26.19 -22.04
C GLY A 28 -14.42 25.84 -22.59
N LEU A 29 -13.38 25.69 -21.75
CA LEU A 29 -12.02 25.39 -22.23
C LEU A 29 -11.53 23.97 -21.91
N ASP A 30 -12.20 23.25 -21.00
CA ASP A 30 -11.69 21.98 -20.46
C ASP A 30 -11.70 20.82 -21.47
N ASP A 31 -12.49 20.92 -22.55
CA ASP A 31 -12.63 19.85 -23.55
C ASP A 31 -12.07 20.21 -24.93
N THR A 32 -11.50 21.42 -25.09
CA THR A 32 -10.85 21.77 -26.37
C THR A 32 -9.76 20.76 -26.65
N THR A 33 -9.75 20.02 -27.75
CA THR A 33 -8.70 19.03 -28.05
C THR A 33 -7.41 19.70 -28.53
N VAL A 34 -6.26 19.01 -28.55
CA VAL A 34 -5.02 19.59 -29.10
C VAL A 34 -5.20 19.95 -30.57
N GLU A 35 -6.06 19.21 -31.27
CA GLU A 35 -6.43 19.42 -32.67
C GLU A 35 -7.16 20.76 -32.87
N GLU A 36 -8.02 21.17 -31.95
CA GLU A 36 -8.68 22.49 -32.02
C GLU A 36 -7.68 23.65 -31.91
N PHE A 37 -6.60 23.47 -31.15
CA PHE A 37 -5.51 24.45 -31.14
C PHE A 37 -4.72 24.45 -32.44
N GLU A 38 -4.55 23.31 -33.10
CA GLU A 38 -3.94 23.25 -34.44
C GLU A 38 -4.79 24.04 -35.46
N ASP A 39 -6.12 23.93 -35.39
CA ASP A 39 -7.05 24.66 -36.25
C ASP A 39 -7.00 26.16 -36.02
N LEU A 40 -7.06 26.58 -34.75
CA LEU A 40 -6.97 27.99 -34.38
C LEU A 40 -5.61 28.60 -34.74
N VAL A 41 -4.51 27.83 -34.64
CA VAL A 41 -3.18 28.27 -35.06
C VAL A 41 -3.10 28.40 -36.58
N PHE A 42 -3.69 27.46 -37.33
CA PHE A 42 -3.72 27.49 -38.78
C PHE A 42 -4.57 28.64 -39.31
N GLU A 43 -5.74 28.91 -38.71
CA GLU A 43 -6.60 30.06 -39.05
C GLU A 43 -5.85 31.40 -38.89
N LEU A 44 -4.91 31.49 -37.93
CA LEU A 44 -4.07 32.67 -37.77
C LEU A 44 -2.98 32.80 -38.84
N LEU A 45 -2.53 31.67 -39.43
CA LEU A 45 -1.57 31.65 -40.52
C LEU A 45 -2.24 31.91 -41.88
N ASP A 46 -3.50 31.54 -42.03
CA ASP A 46 -4.31 31.70 -43.25
C ASP A 46 -5.68 32.33 -42.94
N PRO A 47 -5.73 33.64 -42.63
CA PRO A 47 -6.99 34.32 -42.35
C PRO A 47 -7.93 34.37 -43.57
N GLY A 48 -7.42 34.13 -44.77
CA GLY A 48 -8.18 34.16 -46.03
C GLY A 48 -8.75 32.81 -46.48
N GLY A 49 -8.34 31.71 -45.85
CA GLY A 49 -8.74 30.36 -46.27
C GLY A 49 -8.18 29.94 -47.64
N THR A 50 -7.15 30.62 -48.12
CA THR A 50 -6.54 30.37 -49.45
C THR A 50 -5.39 29.37 -49.41
N GLY A 51 -5.05 28.90 -48.21
CA GLY A 51 -3.88 28.09 -47.88
C GLY A 51 -2.65 28.95 -47.54
N VAL A 52 -1.74 28.38 -46.75
CA VAL A 52 -0.49 29.04 -46.34
C VAL A 52 0.59 28.77 -47.39
N SER A 53 1.30 29.81 -47.83
CA SER A 53 2.48 29.62 -48.70
C SER A 53 3.52 28.72 -48.01
N ALA A 54 4.12 27.80 -48.77
CA ALA A 54 5.16 26.90 -48.28
C ALA A 54 6.30 27.62 -47.56
N THR A 55 6.71 28.77 -48.08
CA THR A 55 7.78 29.57 -47.47
C THR A 55 7.37 30.12 -46.10
N THR A 56 6.12 30.55 -45.97
CA THR A 56 5.58 31.10 -44.72
C THR A 56 5.40 30.01 -43.68
N MET A 57 4.86 28.85 -44.07
CA MET A 57 4.70 27.71 -43.16
C MET A 57 6.04 27.19 -42.64
N VAL A 58 7.03 27.01 -43.52
CA VAL A 58 8.39 26.59 -43.10
C VAL A 58 9.02 27.61 -42.15
N ARG A 59 8.91 28.92 -42.44
CA ARG A 59 9.41 29.98 -41.55
C ARG A 59 8.71 29.96 -40.19
N ALA A 60 7.39 29.77 -40.18
CA ALA A 60 6.61 29.68 -38.95
C ALA A 60 7.03 28.47 -38.10
N LEU A 61 7.19 27.30 -38.72
CA LEU A 61 7.66 26.08 -38.08
C LEU A 61 9.12 26.23 -37.59
N GLN A 62 10.00 26.90 -38.34
CA GLN A 62 11.36 27.19 -37.86
C GLN A 62 11.39 28.08 -36.60
N GLY A 63 10.30 28.81 -36.34
CA GLY A 63 10.10 29.63 -35.15
C GLY A 63 10.05 28.85 -33.83
N CYS A 64 9.80 27.54 -33.85
CA CYS A 64 9.68 26.73 -32.62
C CYS A 64 10.98 26.40 -31.91
N ALA A 65 12.13 26.46 -32.61
CA ALA A 65 13.45 26.18 -32.04
C ALA A 65 13.57 24.81 -31.32
N VAL A 66 12.65 23.88 -31.58
CA VAL A 66 12.65 22.52 -31.03
C VAL A 66 13.71 21.65 -31.71
N LEU A 67 13.94 21.88 -33.01
CA LEU A 67 14.94 21.20 -33.83
C LEU A 67 15.79 22.24 -34.57
N PRO A 68 16.99 21.87 -35.07
CA PRO A 68 17.76 22.73 -35.95
C PRO A 68 16.93 23.17 -37.17
N SER A 69 16.96 24.46 -37.52
CA SER A 69 16.11 25.02 -38.57
C SER A 69 16.24 24.32 -39.94
N LYS A 70 17.42 23.76 -40.23
CA LYS A 70 17.66 22.93 -41.42
C LYS A 70 16.81 21.66 -41.41
N ARG A 71 16.78 20.96 -40.27
CA ARG A 71 16.02 19.71 -40.12
C ARG A 71 14.52 19.96 -40.19
N ILE A 72 14.04 21.07 -39.62
CA ILE A 72 12.64 21.49 -39.74
C ILE A 72 12.25 21.74 -41.20
N ALA A 73 13.12 22.41 -41.97
CA ALA A 73 12.88 22.67 -43.39
C ALA A 73 12.87 21.39 -44.23
N GLU A 74 13.75 20.43 -43.95
CA GLU A 74 13.76 19.11 -44.60
C GLU A 74 12.44 18.37 -44.35
N LEU A 75 12.05 18.23 -43.07
CA LEU A 75 10.83 17.51 -42.68
C LEU A 75 9.56 18.15 -43.27
N ALA A 76 9.49 19.48 -43.27
CA ALA A 76 8.40 20.21 -43.90
C ALA A 76 8.44 20.09 -45.44
N GLY A 77 9.62 20.04 -46.05
CA GLY A 77 9.74 19.79 -47.49
C GLY A 77 9.20 18.42 -47.89
N GLU A 78 9.55 17.38 -47.12
CA GLU A 78 9.12 15.99 -47.35
C GLU A 78 7.58 15.82 -47.26
N THR A 79 6.93 16.48 -46.31
CA THR A 79 5.45 16.47 -46.20
C THR A 79 4.80 17.23 -47.35
N MET A 80 5.33 18.39 -47.72
CA MET A 80 4.73 19.25 -48.74
C MET A 80 4.88 18.70 -50.15
N VAL A 81 6.00 18.03 -50.47
CA VAL A 81 6.18 17.35 -51.77
C VAL A 81 5.13 16.26 -51.98
N SER A 82 4.65 15.65 -50.90
CA SER A 82 3.59 14.63 -50.95
C SER A 82 2.19 15.22 -51.22
N SER A 83 1.99 16.53 -51.02
CA SER A 83 0.69 17.20 -51.09
C SER A 83 0.36 17.77 -52.49
N SER A 84 1.34 17.92 -53.39
CA SER A 84 1.20 18.43 -54.78
C SER A 84 0.55 19.83 -54.95
N ALA A 85 0.01 20.44 -53.90
CA ALA A 85 -0.65 21.74 -53.93
C ALA A 85 0.34 22.90 -53.77
N ALA A 86 0.08 24.03 -54.44
CA ALA A 86 0.88 25.26 -54.34
C ALA A 86 0.73 25.97 -52.98
N ALA A 87 -0.37 25.71 -52.27
CA ALA A 87 -0.65 26.23 -50.94
C ALA A 87 -0.87 25.06 -49.96
N ALA A 88 -0.31 25.17 -48.76
CA ALA A 88 -0.48 24.17 -47.71
C ALA A 88 -1.88 24.29 -47.09
N ASP A 89 -2.58 23.18 -47.00
CA ASP A 89 -3.82 23.05 -46.26
C ASP A 89 -3.57 22.67 -44.79
N LEU A 90 -4.65 22.65 -44.00
CA LEU A 90 -4.62 22.27 -42.59
C LEU A 90 -4.03 20.87 -42.37
N ALA A 91 -4.36 19.91 -43.25
CA ALA A 91 -3.84 18.54 -43.16
C ALA A 91 -2.32 18.49 -43.34
N THR A 92 -1.79 19.26 -44.30
CA THR A 92 -0.34 19.40 -44.51
C THR A 92 0.33 20.06 -43.30
N PHE A 93 -0.30 21.06 -42.69
CA PHE A 93 0.20 21.67 -41.45
C PHE A 93 0.26 20.67 -40.29
N ARG A 94 -0.83 19.94 -40.02
CA ARG A 94 -0.88 18.91 -38.97
C ARG A 94 0.19 17.83 -39.18
N GLY A 95 0.35 17.34 -40.40
CA GLY A 95 1.40 16.37 -40.75
C GLY A 95 2.82 16.90 -40.56
N CYS A 96 3.07 18.19 -40.84
CA CYS A 96 4.34 18.83 -40.53
C CYS A 96 4.60 18.86 -39.02
N VAL A 97 3.62 19.30 -38.23
CA VAL A 97 3.73 19.39 -36.77
C VAL A 97 4.02 18.01 -36.17
N GLU A 98 3.31 16.98 -36.60
CA GLU A 98 3.51 15.60 -36.13
C GLU A 98 4.91 15.08 -36.41
N ARG A 99 5.40 15.23 -37.65
CA ARG A 99 6.77 14.80 -37.99
C ARG A 99 7.85 15.56 -37.22
N ILE A 100 7.63 16.84 -36.95
CA ILE A 100 8.55 17.64 -36.14
C ILE A 100 8.56 17.12 -34.70
N VAL A 101 7.39 16.84 -34.12
CA VAL A 101 7.26 16.29 -32.76
C VAL A 101 7.90 14.90 -32.67
N GLU A 102 7.67 14.02 -33.64
CA GLU A 102 8.29 12.70 -33.68
C GLU A 102 9.82 12.77 -33.79
N ALA A 103 10.33 13.62 -34.69
CA ALA A 103 11.77 13.83 -34.84
C ALA A 103 12.39 14.46 -33.59
N ALA A 104 11.69 15.39 -32.93
CA ALA A 104 12.11 15.97 -31.66
C ALA A 104 12.13 14.93 -30.54
N ALA A 105 11.12 14.06 -30.48
CA ALA A 105 11.07 12.97 -29.52
C ALA A 105 12.18 11.95 -29.76
N ALA A 106 12.50 11.64 -31.02
CA ALA A 106 13.63 10.78 -31.38
C ALA A 106 14.98 11.39 -30.97
N ALA A 107 15.17 12.68 -31.21
CA ALA A 107 16.38 13.40 -30.78
C ALA A 107 16.50 13.45 -29.25
N ALA A 108 15.39 13.69 -28.54
CA ALA A 108 15.36 13.71 -27.08
C ALA A 108 15.73 12.35 -26.46
N ARG A 109 15.34 11.23 -27.08
CA ARG A 109 15.76 9.88 -26.63
C ARG A 109 17.27 9.67 -26.73
N GLN A 110 17.94 10.34 -27.67
CA GLN A 110 19.40 10.25 -27.84
C GLN A 110 20.15 11.16 -26.86
N SER A 111 19.54 12.26 -26.44
CA SER A 111 20.10 13.14 -25.41
C SER A 111 19.61 12.73 -24.02
N ALA A 112 20.47 12.08 -23.22
CA ALA A 112 20.13 11.72 -21.84
C ALA A 112 19.76 12.98 -21.01
N GLY A 113 18.46 13.21 -20.81
CA GLY A 113 17.94 14.26 -19.93
C GLY A 113 17.13 15.38 -20.59
N HIS A 114 16.88 15.37 -21.90
CA HIS A 114 15.95 16.33 -22.51
C HIS A 114 14.54 15.75 -22.60
N ARG A 115 13.54 16.54 -22.19
CA ARG A 115 12.12 16.18 -22.37
C ARG A 115 11.81 16.24 -23.88
N PRO A 116 11.11 15.24 -24.45
CA PRO A 116 10.65 15.34 -25.82
C PRO A 116 9.67 16.51 -25.95
N ALA A 117 9.89 17.37 -26.94
CA ALA A 117 9.00 18.49 -27.21
C ALA A 117 7.65 17.97 -27.70
N GLY A 118 6.58 18.37 -27.02
CA GLY A 118 5.21 18.04 -27.40
C GLY A 118 4.67 18.93 -28.51
N LYS A 119 3.49 18.58 -29.04
CA LYS A 119 2.74 19.40 -30.02
C LYS A 119 2.58 20.85 -29.55
N ALA A 120 2.26 21.06 -28.27
CA ALA A 120 2.11 22.40 -27.71
C ALA A 120 3.37 23.27 -27.83
N GLU A 121 4.57 22.72 -27.65
CA GLU A 121 5.82 23.49 -27.76
C GLU A 121 6.07 23.95 -29.20
N VAL A 122 5.73 23.10 -30.18
CA VAL A 122 5.79 23.45 -31.61
C VAL A 122 4.79 24.56 -31.93
N LEU A 123 3.54 24.42 -31.48
CA LEU A 123 2.48 25.43 -31.69
C LEU A 123 2.80 26.77 -31.02
N LEU A 124 3.32 26.77 -29.80
CA LEU A 124 3.80 27.98 -29.12
C LEU A 124 4.92 28.67 -29.89
N GLY A 125 5.79 27.87 -30.52
CA GLY A 125 6.81 28.34 -31.45
C GLY A 125 6.25 29.08 -32.66
N VAL A 126 5.28 28.46 -33.32
CA VAL A 126 4.55 29.01 -34.48
C VAL A 126 3.82 30.30 -34.09
N LEU A 127 3.07 30.31 -32.98
CA LEU A 127 2.40 31.52 -32.48
C LEU A 127 3.38 32.62 -32.10
N GLY A 128 4.56 32.25 -31.57
CA GLY A 128 5.66 33.17 -31.33
C GLY A 128 6.20 33.81 -32.61
N PHE A 129 6.19 33.08 -33.74
CA PHE A 129 6.51 33.61 -35.05
C PHE A 129 5.41 34.54 -35.56
N VAL A 130 4.16 34.07 -35.62
CA VAL A 130 2.99 34.85 -36.10
C VAL A 130 2.88 36.17 -35.35
N ARG A 131 3.04 36.14 -34.02
CA ARG A 131 3.00 37.36 -33.20
C ARG A 131 4.08 38.37 -33.56
N ARG A 132 5.30 37.91 -33.86
CA ARG A 132 6.42 38.80 -34.21
C ARG A 132 6.22 39.39 -35.60
N ASP A 133 5.87 38.54 -36.57
CA ASP A 133 5.61 38.92 -37.95
C ASP A 133 4.47 39.95 -38.03
N ALA A 134 3.33 39.64 -37.39
CA ALA A 134 2.19 40.57 -37.31
C ALA A 134 2.57 41.91 -36.65
N ALA A 135 3.41 41.91 -35.61
CA ALA A 135 3.87 43.15 -34.98
C ALA A 135 4.79 43.97 -35.89
N GLU A 136 5.61 43.32 -36.72
CA GLU A 136 6.48 43.96 -37.71
C GLU A 136 5.66 44.65 -38.82
N PHE A 137 4.57 44.03 -39.25
CA PHE A 137 3.63 44.60 -40.24
C PHE A 137 2.59 45.58 -39.65
N GLY A 138 2.61 45.82 -38.33
CA GLY A 138 1.67 46.72 -37.66
C GLY A 138 0.26 46.13 -37.42
N GLU A 139 0.09 44.83 -37.60
CA GLU A 139 -1.17 44.10 -37.37
C GLU A 139 -1.34 43.71 -35.89
N PHE A 140 -1.52 44.71 -35.03
CA PHE A 140 -1.56 44.50 -33.58
C PHE A 140 -2.72 43.60 -33.11
N ARG A 141 -3.83 43.54 -33.86
CA ARG A 141 -4.97 42.66 -33.54
C ARG A 141 -4.61 41.18 -33.71
N LEU A 142 -3.91 40.84 -34.80
CA LEU A 142 -3.46 39.47 -35.05
C LEU A 142 -2.41 39.06 -34.01
N ALA A 143 -1.47 39.96 -33.70
CA ALA A 143 -0.48 39.75 -32.64
C ALA A 143 -1.13 39.52 -31.26
N ALA A 144 -2.19 40.27 -30.92
CA ALA A 144 -2.94 40.08 -29.68
C ALA A 144 -3.69 38.74 -29.66
N ARG A 145 -4.32 38.33 -30.77
CA ARG A 145 -5.01 37.03 -30.90
C ARG A 145 -4.01 35.86 -30.77
N ALA A 146 -2.86 35.94 -31.43
CA ALA A 146 -1.79 34.95 -31.32
C ALA A 146 -1.22 34.85 -29.89
N GLN A 147 -1.09 35.98 -29.19
CA GLN A 147 -0.69 35.99 -27.79
C GLN A 147 -1.73 35.33 -26.89
N ALA A 148 -3.01 35.67 -27.05
CA ALA A 148 -4.09 35.08 -26.26
C ALA A 148 -4.18 33.56 -26.45
N LEU A 149 -4.05 33.08 -27.70
CA LEU A 149 -4.01 31.66 -28.00
C LEU A 149 -2.78 30.97 -27.39
N GLY A 150 -1.63 31.64 -27.41
CA GLY A 150 -0.40 31.13 -26.78
C GLY A 150 -0.50 31.04 -25.26
N ASP A 151 -1.13 32.02 -24.62
CA ASP A 151 -1.41 31.96 -23.18
C ASP A 151 -2.42 30.82 -22.85
N ALA A 152 -3.43 30.58 -23.71
CA ALA A 152 -4.38 29.47 -23.55
C ALA A 152 -3.71 28.09 -23.68
N ILE A 153 -2.87 27.87 -24.70
CA ILE A 153 -2.11 26.62 -24.86
C ILE A 153 -1.20 26.38 -23.64
N ASN A 154 -0.50 27.42 -23.15
CA ASN A 154 0.35 27.29 -21.95
C ASN A 154 -0.48 26.87 -20.73
N GLN A 155 -1.61 27.54 -20.47
CA GLN A 155 -2.47 27.21 -19.32
C GLN A 155 -2.97 25.77 -19.37
N ARG A 156 -3.35 25.28 -20.55
CA ARG A 156 -3.78 23.90 -20.73
C ARG A 156 -2.64 22.90 -20.50
N GLU A 157 -1.45 23.17 -21.04
CA GLU A 157 -0.27 22.33 -20.80
C GLU A 157 0.12 22.30 -19.33
N GLU A 158 0.06 23.43 -18.64
CA GLU A 158 0.26 23.48 -17.19
C GLU A 158 -0.73 22.60 -16.45
N TYR A 159 -2.01 22.70 -16.81
CA TYR A 159 -3.07 21.90 -16.21
C TYR A 159 -2.86 20.41 -16.44
N SER A 160 -2.59 19.99 -17.69
CA SER A 160 -2.30 18.60 -18.03
C SER A 160 -1.07 18.06 -17.27
N ARG A 161 -0.01 18.87 -17.12
CA ARG A 161 1.17 18.49 -16.32
C ARG A 161 0.85 18.31 -14.85
N ARG A 162 0.00 19.16 -14.26
CA ARG A 162 -0.46 19.01 -12.87
C ARG A 162 -1.33 17.77 -12.71
N GLN A 163 -2.28 17.54 -13.61
CA GLN A 163 -3.12 16.34 -13.61
C GLN A 163 -2.29 15.06 -13.70
N ALA A 164 -1.36 14.95 -14.65
CA ALA A 164 -0.50 13.78 -14.79
C ALA A 164 0.35 13.52 -13.52
N MET A 165 0.80 14.59 -12.85
CA MET A 165 1.51 14.48 -11.57
C MET A 165 0.58 13.99 -10.45
N ASP A 166 -0.63 14.52 -10.36
CA ASP A 166 -1.62 14.12 -9.35
C ASP A 166 -2.10 12.68 -9.56
N GLU A 167 -2.33 12.24 -10.80
CA GLU A 167 -2.62 10.84 -11.16
C GLU A 167 -1.49 9.92 -10.72
N ARG A 168 -0.23 10.31 -10.96
CA ARG A 168 0.93 9.55 -10.48
C ARG A 168 0.97 9.49 -8.95
N HIS A 169 0.72 10.60 -8.26
CA HIS A 169 0.67 10.63 -6.78
C HIS A 169 -0.44 9.74 -6.24
N GLN A 170 -1.62 9.73 -6.88
CA GLN A 170 -2.73 8.85 -6.54
C GLN A 170 -2.35 7.38 -6.73
N ALA A 171 -1.77 7.02 -7.88
CA ALA A 171 -1.31 5.65 -8.13
C ALA A 171 -0.24 5.20 -7.11
N GLU A 172 0.67 6.09 -6.68
CA GLU A 172 1.63 5.80 -5.63
C GLU A 172 0.96 5.58 -4.25
N VAL A 173 -0.05 6.40 -3.92
CA VAL A 173 -0.86 6.22 -2.70
C VAL A 173 -1.63 4.90 -2.71
N GLU A 174 -2.24 4.54 -3.84
CA GLU A 174 -2.98 3.28 -3.99
C GLU A 174 -2.06 2.09 -3.80
N ARG A 175 -0.91 2.07 -4.49
CA ARG A 175 0.11 1.02 -4.30
C ARG A 175 0.59 0.92 -2.86
N ALA A 176 0.79 2.06 -2.19
CA ALA A 176 1.17 2.07 -0.78
C ALA A 176 0.08 1.47 0.12
N ARG A 177 -1.19 1.75 -0.16
CA ARG A 177 -2.33 1.17 0.57
C ARG A 177 -2.49 -0.33 0.33
N GLU A 178 -2.33 -0.78 -0.92
CA GLU A 178 -2.33 -2.20 -1.27
C GLU A 178 -1.23 -2.94 -0.51
N ALA A 179 0.00 -2.43 -0.52
CA ALA A 179 1.11 -3.01 0.23
C ALA A 179 0.84 -3.04 1.75
N GLN A 180 0.21 -2.00 2.32
CA GLN A 180 -0.17 -1.97 3.74
C GLN A 180 -1.24 -3.01 4.07
N LEU A 181 -2.20 -3.23 3.17
CA LEU A 181 -3.23 -4.26 3.32
C LEU A 181 -2.60 -5.65 3.30
N GLU A 182 -1.71 -5.93 2.35
CA GLU A 182 -0.97 -7.19 2.26
C GLU A 182 -0.17 -7.48 3.53
N GLN A 183 0.55 -6.48 4.06
CA GLN A 183 1.27 -6.60 5.33
C GLN A 183 0.36 -6.92 6.50
N THR A 184 -0.82 -6.30 6.55
CA THR A 184 -1.81 -6.55 7.61
C THR A 184 -2.35 -7.99 7.54
N ILE A 185 -2.64 -8.47 6.33
CA ILE A 185 -3.06 -9.86 6.09
C ILE A 185 -1.95 -10.83 6.51
N ALA A 186 -0.71 -10.58 6.10
CA ALA A 186 0.43 -11.42 6.46
C ALA A 186 0.66 -11.46 7.99
N PHE A 187 0.58 -10.31 8.65
CA PHE A 187 0.67 -10.19 10.11
C PHE A 187 -0.40 -11.03 10.82
N ASN A 188 -1.67 -10.93 10.39
CA ASN A 188 -2.76 -11.69 10.98
C ASN A 188 -2.60 -13.20 10.75
N ARG A 189 -2.24 -13.62 9.53
CA ARG A 189 -1.98 -15.04 9.23
C ARG A 189 -0.90 -15.64 10.13
N THR A 190 0.16 -14.88 10.37
CA THR A 190 1.27 -15.32 11.22
C THR A 190 0.81 -15.47 12.67
N TRP A 191 0.01 -14.53 13.16
CA TRP A 191 -0.55 -14.61 14.51
C TRP A 191 -1.54 -15.78 14.67
N GLU A 192 -2.42 -16.00 13.69
CA GLU A 192 -3.37 -17.11 13.68
C GLU A 192 -2.65 -18.46 13.71
N ALA A 193 -1.58 -18.62 12.92
CA ALA A 193 -0.74 -19.82 12.94
C ALA A 193 -0.11 -20.04 14.33
N ASN A 194 0.50 -19.00 14.91
CA ASN A 194 1.09 -19.08 16.25
C ASN A 194 0.07 -19.41 17.34
N MET A 195 -1.15 -18.85 17.25
CA MET A 195 -2.23 -19.18 18.17
C MET A 195 -2.71 -20.61 18.00
N CYS A 196 -2.85 -21.09 16.77
CA CYS A 196 -3.22 -22.48 16.49
C CYS A 196 -2.19 -23.46 17.08
N GLU A 197 -0.89 -23.20 16.89
CA GLU A 197 0.17 -24.01 17.50
C GLU A 197 0.13 -23.97 19.04
N PHE A 198 -0.11 -22.80 19.63
CA PHE A 198 -0.24 -22.66 21.09
C PHE A 198 -1.41 -23.50 21.62
N GLU A 199 -2.58 -23.43 20.98
CA GLU A 199 -3.75 -24.21 21.38
C GLU A 199 -3.53 -25.72 21.20
N GLN A 200 -2.88 -26.14 20.12
CA GLN A 200 -2.50 -27.55 19.91
C GLN A 200 -1.60 -28.06 21.04
N ARG A 201 -0.51 -27.34 21.35
CA ARG A 201 0.39 -27.70 22.47
C ARG A 201 -0.32 -27.71 23.81
N ALA A 202 -1.26 -26.79 24.04
CA ALA A 202 -2.05 -26.75 25.27
C ALA A 202 -2.94 -28.01 25.41
N LEU A 203 -3.55 -28.47 24.31
CA LEU A 203 -4.34 -29.70 24.28
C LEU A 203 -3.49 -30.94 24.50
N GLU A 204 -2.32 -31.03 23.85
CA GLU A 204 -1.37 -32.14 24.05
C GLU A 204 -0.96 -32.26 25.52
N VAL A 205 -0.61 -31.15 26.17
CA VAL A 205 -0.24 -31.13 27.59
C VAL A 205 -1.41 -31.51 28.50
N GLU A 206 -2.65 -31.13 28.17
CA GLU A 206 -3.84 -31.55 28.92
C GLU A 206 -4.10 -33.05 28.75
N GLU A 207 -3.95 -33.59 27.54
CA GLU A 207 -4.11 -35.02 27.25
C GLU A 207 -3.05 -35.86 27.96
N GLU A 208 -1.77 -35.47 27.89
CA GLU A 208 -0.70 -36.14 28.63
C GLU A 208 -0.97 -36.18 30.14
N LEU A 209 -1.50 -35.08 30.70
CA LEU A 209 -1.84 -35.01 32.12
C LEU A 209 -2.99 -35.96 32.45
N ARG A 210 -4.01 -36.05 31.58
CA ARG A 210 -5.13 -37.00 31.75
C ARG A 210 -4.67 -38.45 31.68
N VAL A 211 -3.77 -38.79 30.74
CA VAL A 211 -3.20 -40.14 30.65
C VAL A 211 -2.46 -40.48 31.93
N LYS A 212 -1.58 -39.58 32.41
CA LYS A 212 -0.86 -39.75 33.69
C LYS A 212 -1.82 -39.95 34.87
N HIS A 213 -2.90 -39.16 34.96
CA HIS A 213 -3.90 -39.31 36.01
C HIS A 213 -4.64 -40.65 35.93
N SER A 214 -4.95 -41.12 34.72
CA SER A 214 -5.59 -42.42 34.51
C SER A 214 -4.68 -43.59 34.90
N ASP A 215 -3.38 -43.50 34.60
CA ASP A 215 -2.39 -44.50 34.99
C ASP A 215 -2.18 -44.54 36.51
N GLU A 216 -2.15 -43.37 37.17
CA GLU A 216 -2.07 -43.25 38.62
C GLU A 216 -3.27 -43.88 39.35
N VAL A 217 -4.48 -43.73 38.79
CA VAL A 217 -5.70 -44.32 39.33
C VAL A 217 -5.77 -45.82 39.05
N SER A 218 -5.28 -46.26 37.89
CA SER A 218 -5.24 -47.69 37.53
C SER A 218 -4.15 -48.46 38.28
N SER A 219 -3.11 -47.80 38.79
CA SER A 219 -2.05 -48.45 39.54
C SER A 219 -2.61 -49.08 40.83
N PRO A 220 -2.42 -50.39 41.06
CA PRO A 220 -2.96 -51.05 42.23
C PRO A 220 -2.40 -50.41 43.52
N PRO A 221 -3.23 -50.24 44.56
CA PRO A 221 -2.75 -49.74 45.83
C PRO A 221 -1.69 -50.69 46.39
N ALA A 222 -0.66 -50.13 47.03
CA ALA A 222 0.37 -50.91 47.70
C ALA A 222 -0.27 -51.99 48.61
N PRO A 223 0.29 -53.22 48.62
CA PRO A 223 -0.32 -54.33 49.32
C PRO A 223 -0.54 -53.97 50.80
N PRO A 224 -1.68 -54.37 51.38
CA PRO A 224 -1.98 -54.04 52.76
C PRO A 224 -0.88 -54.57 53.68
N ARG A 225 -0.48 -53.76 54.66
CA ARG A 225 0.44 -54.22 55.70
C ARG A 225 -0.22 -55.40 56.42
N GLY A 226 0.52 -56.49 56.61
CA GLY A 226 -0.01 -57.77 57.09
C GLY A 226 -0.97 -57.66 58.27
N PHE A 227 -2.07 -58.42 58.20
CA PHE A 227 -3.12 -58.45 59.20
C PHE A 227 -2.57 -58.87 60.57
N LYS A 228 -2.85 -58.06 61.59
CA LYS A 228 -2.53 -58.39 62.99
C LYS A 228 -3.77 -58.98 63.65
N CYS A 229 -3.80 -60.31 63.79
CA CYS A 229 -4.86 -61.01 64.53
C CYS A 229 -4.99 -60.44 65.95
N SER A 230 -6.22 -60.34 66.47
CA SER A 230 -6.40 -59.91 67.85
C SER A 230 -5.76 -60.89 68.84
N ARG A 231 -5.45 -60.39 70.03
CA ARG A 231 -4.90 -61.21 71.12
C ARG A 231 -5.85 -62.34 71.51
N GLU A 232 -7.16 -62.12 71.43
CA GLU A 232 -8.20 -63.09 71.73
C GLU A 232 -8.23 -64.21 70.69
N LEU A 233 -8.17 -63.88 69.40
CA LEU A 233 -8.09 -64.87 68.33
C LEU A 233 -6.83 -65.74 68.45
N LEU A 234 -5.68 -65.12 68.75
CA LEU A 234 -4.43 -65.84 68.98
C LEU A 234 -4.51 -66.76 70.22
N ALA A 235 -5.17 -66.33 71.29
CA ALA A 235 -5.40 -67.14 72.48
C ALA A 235 -6.32 -68.34 72.19
N LEU A 236 -7.41 -68.13 71.44
CA LEU A 236 -8.31 -69.19 71.00
C LEU A 236 -7.57 -70.22 70.13
N LYS A 237 -6.79 -69.79 69.15
CA LYS A 237 -5.97 -70.70 68.30
C LYS A 237 -4.97 -71.52 69.13
N ARG A 238 -4.32 -70.90 70.13
CA ARG A 238 -3.46 -71.63 71.08
C ARG A 238 -4.24 -72.65 71.90
N SER A 239 -5.42 -72.29 72.41
CA SER A 239 -6.28 -73.19 73.20
C SER A 239 -6.73 -74.40 72.40
N VAL A 240 -7.09 -74.22 71.12
CA VAL A 240 -7.44 -75.32 70.20
C VAL A 240 -6.27 -76.28 70.03
N ALA A 241 -5.05 -75.77 69.81
CA ALA A 241 -3.86 -76.60 69.68
C ALA A 241 -3.53 -77.38 70.97
N VAL A 242 -3.73 -76.76 72.14
CA VAL A 242 -3.51 -77.42 73.43
C VAL A 242 -4.56 -78.51 73.69
N LEU A 243 -5.84 -78.22 73.49
CA LEU A 243 -6.94 -79.17 73.70
C LEU A 243 -6.86 -80.37 72.74
N ALA A 244 -6.46 -80.14 71.48
CA ALA A 244 -6.23 -81.20 70.51
C ALA A 244 -5.08 -82.14 70.92
N LYS A 245 -3.98 -81.60 71.47
CA LYS A 245 -2.86 -82.40 72.01
C LYS A 245 -3.26 -83.23 73.23
N MET A 246 -4.21 -82.74 74.03
CA MET A 246 -4.74 -83.44 75.21
C MET A 246 -5.81 -84.50 74.88
N GLY A 247 -6.16 -84.70 73.60
CA GLY A 247 -7.18 -85.67 73.17
C GLY A 247 -8.63 -85.24 73.42
N LYS A 248 -8.87 -83.99 73.82
CA LYS A 248 -10.21 -83.44 74.11
C LYS A 248 -10.86 -82.87 72.85
N TYR A 249 -11.22 -83.72 71.91
CA TYR A 249 -11.64 -83.28 70.57
C TYR A 249 -12.94 -82.48 70.55
N GLU A 250 -13.94 -82.80 71.38
CA GLU A 250 -15.21 -82.04 71.40
C GLU A 250 -15.01 -80.59 71.89
N GLU A 251 -14.23 -80.40 72.94
CA GLU A 251 -13.91 -79.06 73.48
C GLU A 251 -13.06 -78.26 72.47
N ALA A 252 -12.11 -78.92 71.81
CA ALA A 252 -11.30 -78.33 70.76
C ALA A 252 -12.15 -77.88 69.56
N GLU A 253 -13.15 -78.68 69.15
CA GLU A 253 -14.07 -78.31 68.06
C GLU A 253 -14.92 -77.08 68.42
N ARG A 254 -15.45 -77.02 69.67
CA ARG A 254 -16.20 -75.85 70.15
C ARG A 254 -15.32 -74.59 70.20
N ALA A 255 -14.08 -74.71 70.67
CA ALA A 255 -13.11 -73.61 70.68
C ALA A 255 -12.73 -73.17 69.25
N LYS A 256 -12.59 -74.13 68.32
CA LYS A 256 -12.33 -73.86 66.90
C LYS A 256 -13.48 -73.08 66.26
N LYS A 257 -14.73 -73.51 66.41
CA LYS A 257 -15.91 -72.78 65.86
C LYS A 257 -15.96 -71.32 66.35
N LYS A 258 -15.59 -71.07 67.61
CA LYS A 258 -15.49 -69.70 68.15
C LYS A 258 -14.33 -68.91 67.53
N ALA A 259 -13.16 -69.54 67.37
CA ALA A 259 -12.01 -68.93 66.71
C ALA A 259 -12.32 -68.56 65.25
N ASP A 260 -12.90 -69.50 64.48
CA ASP A 260 -13.25 -69.31 63.07
C ASP A 260 -14.29 -68.17 62.90
N ARG A 261 -15.28 -68.09 63.79
CA ARG A 261 -16.28 -67.00 63.79
C ARG A 261 -15.63 -65.64 64.08
N LEU A 262 -14.73 -65.58 65.07
CA LEU A 262 -14.02 -64.34 65.41
C LEU A 262 -13.08 -63.91 64.27
N GLU A 263 -12.36 -64.86 63.67
CA GLU A 263 -11.50 -64.64 62.51
C GLU A 263 -12.29 -64.05 61.33
N ALA A 264 -13.45 -64.61 61.01
CA ALA A 264 -14.31 -64.07 59.95
C ALA A 264 -14.78 -62.62 60.24
N ILE A 265 -15.12 -62.31 61.50
CA ILE A 265 -15.50 -60.94 61.90
C ILE A 265 -14.32 -59.98 61.81
N GLU A 266 -13.13 -60.39 62.24
CA GLU A 266 -11.94 -59.54 62.16
C GLU A 266 -11.49 -59.32 60.72
N LEU A 267 -11.54 -60.35 59.87
CA LEU A 267 -11.25 -60.25 58.43
C LEU A 267 -12.22 -59.30 57.74
N THR A 268 -13.53 -59.46 57.92
CA THR A 268 -14.53 -58.56 57.32
C THR A 268 -14.39 -57.11 57.80
N ARG A 269 -14.10 -56.89 59.09
CA ARG A 269 -13.82 -55.56 59.63
C ARG A 269 -12.54 -54.96 59.03
N MET A 270 -11.51 -55.77 58.85
CA MET A 270 -10.25 -55.36 58.21
C MET A 270 -10.50 -55.00 56.75
N ASP A 271 -11.19 -55.85 55.98
CA ASP A 271 -11.53 -55.59 54.58
C ASP A 271 -12.33 -54.30 54.43
N ARG A 272 -13.33 -54.09 55.29
CA ARG A 272 -14.11 -52.84 55.32
C ARG A 272 -13.22 -51.62 55.57
N ARG A 273 -12.36 -51.69 56.60
CA ARG A 273 -11.44 -50.59 56.92
C ARG A 273 -10.46 -50.33 55.78
N GLN A 274 -9.93 -51.37 55.14
CA GLN A 274 -9.05 -51.24 53.99
C GLN A 274 -9.79 -50.62 52.79
N GLY A 275 -11.05 -51.00 52.56
CA GLY A 275 -11.91 -50.40 51.56
C GLY A 275 -12.17 -48.92 51.81
N GLU A 276 -12.51 -48.54 53.05
CA GLU A 276 -12.71 -47.14 53.46
C GLU A 276 -11.40 -46.32 53.30
N GLU A 277 -10.26 -46.86 53.73
CA GLU A 277 -8.95 -46.22 53.57
C GLU A 277 -8.51 -46.10 52.09
N ALA A 278 -8.83 -47.10 51.25
CA ALA A 278 -8.60 -47.05 49.81
C ALA A 278 -9.48 -45.98 49.15
N ALA A 279 -10.79 -45.96 49.42
CA ALA A 279 -11.72 -44.97 48.89
C ALA A 279 -11.35 -43.54 49.30
N ALA A 280 -10.93 -43.33 50.56
CA ALA A 280 -10.50 -42.02 51.02
C ALA A 280 -9.17 -41.57 50.37
N ARG A 281 -8.25 -42.50 50.09
CA ARG A 281 -7.02 -42.22 49.34
C ARG A 281 -7.32 -41.86 47.89
N GLU A 282 -8.18 -42.62 47.23
CA GLU A 282 -8.62 -42.36 45.86
C GLU A 282 -9.34 -41.01 45.75
N ALA A 283 -10.24 -40.69 46.68
CA ALA A 283 -10.93 -39.39 46.70
C ALA A 283 -9.95 -38.22 46.84
N ARG A 284 -8.92 -38.36 47.69
CA ARG A 284 -7.84 -37.37 47.82
C ARG A 284 -7.02 -37.25 46.54
N LEU A 285 -6.67 -38.37 45.90
CA LEU A 285 -5.94 -38.37 44.64
C LEU A 285 -6.73 -37.64 43.55
N ARG A 286 -7.99 -38.00 43.33
CA ARG A 286 -8.88 -37.34 42.36
C ARG A 286 -9.02 -35.84 42.64
N HIS A 287 -9.10 -35.44 43.90
CA HIS A 287 -9.14 -34.02 44.26
C HIS A 287 -7.85 -33.28 43.86
N ILE A 288 -6.68 -33.87 44.10
CA ILE A 288 -5.39 -33.31 43.68
C ILE A 288 -5.31 -33.23 42.15
N GLN A 289 -5.71 -34.29 41.45
CA GLN A 289 -5.74 -34.35 39.99
C GLN A 289 -6.63 -33.23 39.40
N GLN A 290 -7.81 -33.03 39.98
CA GLN A 290 -8.70 -31.92 39.59
C GLN A 290 -8.04 -30.55 39.78
N GLN A 291 -7.40 -30.31 40.93
CA GLN A 291 -6.67 -29.06 41.17
C GLN A 291 -5.53 -28.83 40.18
N GLN A 292 -4.84 -29.90 39.77
CA GLN A 292 -3.77 -29.82 38.77
C GLN A 292 -4.31 -29.44 37.39
N VAL A 293 -5.41 -30.06 36.95
CA VAL A 293 -6.10 -29.72 35.70
C VAL A 293 -6.60 -28.27 35.72
N ASP A 294 -7.22 -27.84 36.82
CA ASP A 294 -7.69 -26.46 36.97
C ASP A 294 -6.53 -25.45 36.96
N GLY A 295 -5.42 -25.79 37.62
CA GLY A 295 -4.20 -25.00 37.60
C GLY A 295 -3.60 -24.87 36.19
N LEU A 296 -3.59 -25.97 35.41
CA LEU A 296 -3.17 -25.97 34.01
C LEU A 296 -4.07 -25.08 33.16
N ARG A 297 -5.40 -25.23 33.28
CA ARG A 297 -6.38 -24.41 32.54
C ARG A 297 -6.19 -22.92 32.80
N ARG A 298 -6.02 -22.52 34.06
CA ARG A 298 -5.71 -21.11 34.41
C ARG A 298 -4.39 -20.61 33.81
N ARG A 299 -3.39 -21.47 33.65
CA ARG A 299 -2.13 -21.10 32.96
C ARG A 299 -2.37 -20.93 31.46
N VAL A 300 -3.09 -21.84 30.82
CA VAL A 300 -3.45 -21.75 29.40
C VAL A 300 -4.23 -20.47 29.14
N ASP A 301 -5.23 -20.15 29.98
CA ASP A 301 -6.02 -18.93 29.84
C ASP A 301 -5.19 -17.66 30.00
N ARG A 302 -4.23 -17.63 30.94
CA ARG A 302 -3.27 -16.51 31.03
C ARG A 302 -2.42 -16.40 29.77
N GLY A 303 -1.90 -17.52 29.25
CA GLY A 303 -1.17 -17.54 27.99
C GLY A 303 -2.00 -16.99 26.82
N ARG A 304 -3.28 -17.36 26.71
CA ARG A 304 -4.22 -16.81 25.71
C ARG A 304 -4.33 -15.29 25.83
N THR A 305 -4.46 -14.77 27.05
CA THR A 305 -4.56 -13.31 27.27
C THR A 305 -3.25 -12.60 26.92
N GLU A 306 -2.10 -13.19 27.23
CA GLU A 306 -0.79 -12.65 26.91
C GLU A 306 -0.56 -12.62 25.39
N HIS A 307 -0.87 -13.70 24.67
CA HIS A 307 -0.79 -13.73 23.21
C HIS A 307 -1.71 -12.70 22.53
N LYS A 308 -2.93 -12.51 23.05
CA LYS A 308 -3.85 -11.47 22.56
C LYS A 308 -3.29 -10.07 22.81
N GLU A 309 -2.68 -9.83 23.97
CA GLU A 309 -2.07 -8.55 24.31
C GLU A 309 -0.85 -8.27 23.41
N HIS A 310 0.00 -9.27 23.17
CA HIS A 310 1.13 -9.16 22.23
C HIS A 310 0.66 -8.84 20.81
N TRP A 311 -0.41 -9.47 20.34
CA TRP A 311 -1.02 -9.15 19.06
C TRP A 311 -1.53 -7.71 19.02
N ARG A 312 -2.26 -7.26 20.04
CA ARG A 312 -2.79 -5.90 20.13
C ARG A 312 -1.67 -4.86 20.03
N GLN A 313 -0.57 -5.07 20.75
CA GLN A 313 0.62 -4.21 20.71
C GLN A 313 1.33 -4.27 19.34
N GLY A 314 1.44 -5.45 18.74
CA GLY A 314 1.98 -5.62 17.39
C GLY A 314 1.15 -4.88 16.34
N ALA A 315 -0.18 -5.02 16.39
CA ALA A 315 -1.12 -4.38 15.49
C ALA A 315 -1.12 -2.85 15.62
N GLU A 316 -0.98 -2.30 16.84
CA GLU A 316 -0.81 -0.84 17.01
C GLU A 316 0.50 -0.36 16.41
N ARG A 317 1.61 -1.07 16.65
CA ARG A 317 2.92 -0.71 16.05
C ARG A 317 2.87 -0.74 14.53
N LEU A 318 2.25 -1.76 13.95
CA LEU A 318 2.07 -1.87 12.50
C LEU A 318 1.24 -0.69 11.95
N ARG A 319 0.09 -0.38 12.58
CA ARG A 319 -0.74 0.77 12.19
C ARG A 319 0.02 2.09 12.30
N GLN A 320 0.81 2.29 13.35
CA GLN A 320 1.62 3.49 13.50
C GLN A 320 2.69 3.59 12.41
N SER A 321 3.34 2.48 12.06
CA SER A 321 4.28 2.42 10.93
C SER A 321 3.60 2.80 9.61
N HIS A 322 2.39 2.29 9.34
CA HIS A 322 1.60 2.64 8.16
C HIS A 322 1.26 4.14 8.11
N ARG A 323 0.81 4.72 9.24
CA ARG A 323 0.55 6.16 9.35
C ARG A 323 1.80 6.98 9.04
N ASN A 324 2.94 6.61 9.63
CA ASN A 324 4.21 7.30 9.40
C ASN A 324 4.62 7.22 7.92
N SER A 325 4.55 6.04 7.30
CA SER A 325 4.86 5.86 5.88
C SER A 325 3.96 6.68 4.96
N MET A 326 2.67 6.80 5.27
CA MET A 326 1.75 7.66 4.52
C MET A 326 2.06 9.14 4.70
N ALA A 327 2.37 9.56 5.92
CA ALA A 327 2.76 10.94 6.19
C ALA A 327 4.03 11.33 5.41
N ASP A 328 5.03 10.45 5.39
CA ASP A 328 6.25 10.63 4.62
C ASP A 328 5.98 10.71 3.11
N LEU A 329 5.09 9.86 2.58
CA LEU A 329 4.69 9.89 1.17
C LEU A 329 3.99 11.22 0.83
N CYS A 330 3.04 11.67 1.64
CA CYS A 330 2.36 12.96 1.47
C CYS A 330 3.34 14.14 1.54
N ALA A 331 4.32 14.09 2.44
CA ALA A 331 5.37 15.10 2.54
C ALA A 331 6.21 15.15 1.25
N ARG A 332 6.58 13.99 0.70
CA ARG A 332 7.28 13.89 -0.60
C ARG A 332 6.45 14.46 -1.75
N HIS A 333 5.17 14.10 -1.85
CA HIS A 333 4.25 14.63 -2.87
C HIS A 333 4.10 16.15 -2.77
N THR A 334 4.04 16.70 -1.56
CA THR A 334 4.00 18.15 -1.32
C THR A 334 5.28 18.85 -1.80
N LEU A 335 6.43 18.26 -1.51
CA LEU A 335 7.72 18.78 -2.00
C LEU A 335 7.82 18.68 -3.53
N GLU A 336 7.36 17.58 -4.13
CA GLU A 336 7.33 17.42 -5.58
C GLU A 336 6.42 18.44 -6.24
N ARG A 337 5.20 18.67 -5.69
CA ARG A 337 4.28 19.74 -6.12
C ARG A 337 4.96 21.10 -6.10
N SER A 338 5.55 21.49 -4.98
CA SER A 338 6.21 22.81 -4.87
C SER A 338 7.36 22.97 -5.86
N ARG A 339 8.14 21.91 -6.11
CA ARG A 339 9.22 21.91 -7.11
C ARG A 339 8.68 22.00 -8.54
N ALA A 340 7.63 21.24 -8.86
CA ALA A 340 6.99 21.26 -10.16
C ALA A 340 6.37 22.64 -10.46
N GLU A 341 5.71 23.27 -9.48
CA GLU A 341 5.18 24.62 -9.61
C GLU A 341 6.28 25.66 -9.90
N ILE A 342 7.41 25.59 -9.19
CA ILE A 342 8.55 26.47 -9.44
C ILE A 342 9.12 26.22 -10.84
N ALA A 343 9.29 24.96 -11.24
CA ALA A 343 9.82 24.59 -12.56
C ALA A 343 8.90 25.11 -13.68
N ILE A 344 7.59 24.90 -13.57
CA ILE A 344 6.59 25.40 -14.52
C ILE A 344 6.67 26.93 -14.62
N LYS A 345 6.68 27.65 -13.48
CA LYS A 345 6.80 29.12 -13.45
C LYS A 345 8.09 29.61 -14.11
N LEU A 346 9.21 28.93 -13.87
CA LEU A 346 10.50 29.27 -14.49
C LEU A 346 10.52 28.98 -15.99
N GLU A 347 9.95 27.86 -16.45
CA GLU A 347 9.86 27.51 -17.87
C GLU A 347 9.02 28.53 -18.65
N ILE A 348 7.84 28.88 -18.13
CA ILE A 348 6.96 29.89 -18.75
C ILE A 348 7.63 31.27 -18.71
N GLY A 349 8.23 31.63 -17.57
CA GLY A 349 8.98 32.87 -17.42
C GLY A 349 10.15 32.97 -18.40
N ALA A 350 10.90 31.88 -18.60
CA ALA A 350 12.00 31.80 -19.56
C ALA A 350 11.51 31.89 -21.01
N SER A 351 10.39 31.25 -21.35
CA SER A 351 9.76 31.37 -22.67
C SER A 351 9.32 32.81 -22.96
N ARG A 352 8.76 33.51 -21.97
CA ARG A 352 8.45 34.95 -22.09
C ARG A 352 9.71 35.82 -22.23
N ALA A 353 10.76 35.54 -21.45
CA ALA A 353 12.02 36.30 -21.49
C ALA A 353 12.79 36.10 -22.80
N ARG A 354 12.84 34.88 -23.34
CA ARG A 354 13.44 34.58 -24.66
C ARG A 354 12.74 35.34 -25.77
N SER A 355 11.41 35.45 -25.70
CA SER A 355 10.68 36.24 -26.68
C SER A 355 10.97 37.75 -26.59
N ARG A 356 11.27 38.29 -25.40
CA ARG A 356 11.65 39.70 -25.23
C ARG A 356 13.08 40.00 -25.69
N ARG A 357 14.04 39.11 -25.40
CA ARG A 357 15.45 39.33 -25.78
C ARG A 357 15.70 39.37 -27.28
N ARG A 358 14.93 38.62 -28.09
CA ARG A 358 15.03 38.73 -29.56
C ARG A 358 14.51 40.07 -30.08
N SER A 359 13.42 40.59 -29.51
CA SER A 359 12.85 41.90 -29.90
C SER A 359 13.80 43.07 -29.62
N PHE A 360 14.60 43.02 -28.55
CA PHE A 360 15.52 44.11 -28.22
C PHE A 360 16.83 44.08 -29.02
N ALA A 361 17.22 42.91 -29.54
CA ALA A 361 18.42 42.78 -30.38
C ALA A 361 18.23 43.39 -31.78
N ASP A 362 17.01 43.36 -32.31
CA ASP A 362 16.65 44.00 -33.59
C ASP A 362 16.30 45.48 -33.46
N ALA A 363 15.90 45.93 -32.26
CA ALA A 363 15.58 47.33 -31.97
C ALA A 363 16.76 48.12 -31.35
N ALA A 364 17.93 47.51 -31.20
CA ALA A 364 19.12 48.25 -30.80
C ALA A 364 19.34 49.37 -31.83
N PRO A 365 19.31 50.66 -31.43
CA PRO A 365 19.63 51.73 -32.37
C PRO A 365 21.00 51.39 -32.93
N ARG A 366 21.08 51.34 -34.25
CA ARG A 366 22.33 51.14 -34.99
C ARG A 366 23.21 52.33 -34.62
N VAL A 367 23.92 52.22 -33.49
CA VAL A 367 24.93 53.20 -33.10
C VAL A 367 25.92 53.13 -34.23
N ASP A 368 25.91 54.17 -35.05
CA ASP A 368 26.85 54.36 -36.14
C ASP A 368 28.22 54.47 -35.49
N THR A 369 28.86 53.32 -35.23
CA THR A 369 30.21 53.23 -34.72
C THR A 369 31.10 53.69 -35.86
N GLY A 370 31.24 55.01 -36.02
CA GLY A 370 31.83 55.71 -37.15
C GLY A 370 33.01 54.96 -37.75
N GLN A 371 32.69 54.04 -38.67
CA GLN A 371 33.69 53.23 -39.34
C GLN A 371 34.20 54.12 -40.45
N PRO A 372 35.49 54.51 -40.43
CA PRO A 372 36.01 55.42 -41.43
C PRO A 372 35.85 54.78 -42.82
N PRO A 373 35.47 55.58 -43.83
CA PRO A 373 35.15 55.08 -45.16
C PRO A 373 36.34 54.30 -45.73
N ARG A 374 36.10 53.05 -46.13
CA ARG A 374 37.12 52.21 -46.78
C ARG A 374 37.67 52.94 -48.03
N PRO A 375 39.00 53.02 -48.20
CA PRO A 375 39.60 53.66 -49.35
C PRO A 375 39.24 52.87 -50.62
N LYS A 376 38.73 53.59 -51.62
CA LYS A 376 38.43 53.05 -52.95
C LYS A 376 39.74 52.62 -53.61
N ALA A 377 39.91 51.32 -53.78
CA ALA A 377 41.01 50.77 -54.59
C ALA A 377 40.80 51.22 -56.05
N ARG A 378 41.73 52.04 -56.56
CA ARG A 378 41.88 52.30 -57.99
C ARG A 378 42.32 50.99 -58.65
N SER A 379 41.52 50.50 -59.60
CA SER A 379 41.94 49.45 -60.52
C SER A 379 42.82 50.07 -61.63
N PRO A 380 43.82 49.33 -62.13
CA PRO A 380 44.70 49.76 -63.22
C PRO A 380 43.99 49.82 -64.57
#